data_AF-A3YFV2-F1
#
_entry.id   AF-A3YFV2-F1
#
_cell.length_a   1.000
_cell.length_b   1.000
_cell.length_c   1.000
_cell.angle_alpha   90.00
_cell.angle_beta   90.00
_cell.angle_gamma   90.00
#
_symmetry.space_group_name_H-M   'P 1'
#
loop_
_entity.id
_entity.type
_entity.pdbx_description
1 polymer ?
#
loop_
_entity_poly.entity_id
_entity_poly.type
_entity_poly.pdbx_seq_one_letter_code
_entity_poly.pdbx_strand_id
1 'polypeptide(L)'
;MSDKSQLVELQKQVAEMLNKDAIDADTPLGELGVDSLNVVEVILICEQIYTDVSDPEALIFDEFTTLRDMDAQLLEASDNFA
;
A
#
# COMPACT_ATOMS: atom_id res chain seq x y z
N MET A 1 16.20 7.61 5.93
CA MET A 1 16.15 6.23 6.50
C MET A 1 14.70 5.80 6.73
N SER A 2 13.73 6.32 5.96
CA SER A 2 12.31 6.25 6.31
C SER A 2 11.51 5.32 5.39
N ASP A 3 12.07 4.96 4.22
CA ASP A 3 11.32 4.27 3.15
C ASP A 3 11.03 2.80 3.49
N LYS A 4 11.97 2.10 4.14
CA LYS A 4 11.79 0.70 4.50
C LYS A 4 10.79 0.47 5.64
N SER A 5 10.52 1.46 6.48
CA SER A 5 9.59 1.29 7.61
C SER A 5 8.13 1.33 7.17
N GLN A 6 7.79 2.17 6.19
CA GLN A 6 6.40 2.33 5.74
C GLN A 6 5.91 1.07 5.00
N LEU A 7 6.72 0.54 4.09
CA LEU A 7 6.41 -0.72 3.40
C LEU A 7 6.19 -1.90 4.37
N VAL A 8 7.04 -2.02 5.41
CA VAL A 8 6.92 -3.10 6.40
C VAL A 8 5.63 -2.96 7.21
N GLU A 9 5.25 -1.73 7.57
CA GLU A 9 3.97 -1.49 8.26
C GLU A 9 2.78 -1.77 7.35
N LEU A 10 2.86 -1.38 6.07
CA LEU A 10 1.82 -1.65 5.07
C LEU A 10 1.62 -3.15 4.90
N GLN A 11 2.70 -3.91 4.74
CA GLN A 11 2.65 -5.36 4.67
C GLN A 11 1.97 -5.97 5.91
N LYS A 12 2.31 -5.48 7.10
CA LYS A 12 1.74 -5.99 8.34
C LYS A 12 0.25 -5.70 8.43
N GLN A 13 -0.19 -4.48 8.17
CA GLN A 13 -1.61 -4.10 8.25
C GLN A 13 -2.45 -4.82 7.19
N VAL A 14 -1.94 -4.95 5.95
CA VAL A 14 -2.63 -5.71 4.91
C VAL A 14 -2.65 -7.21 5.22
N ALA A 15 -1.60 -7.76 5.87
CA ALA A 15 -1.62 -9.14 6.34
C ALA A 15 -2.67 -9.36 7.43
N GLU A 16 -2.79 -8.43 8.39
CA GLU A 16 -3.82 -8.46 9.43
C GLU A 16 -5.23 -8.36 8.83
N MET A 17 -5.44 -7.45 7.86
CA MET A 17 -6.70 -7.32 7.11
C MET A 17 -7.09 -8.63 6.39
N LEU A 18 -6.12 -9.28 5.74
CA LEU A 18 -6.32 -10.54 5.02
C LEU A 18 -6.31 -11.78 5.92
N ASN A 19 -6.10 -11.59 7.23
CA ASN A 19 -5.97 -12.67 8.20
C ASN A 19 -4.87 -13.68 7.82
N LYS A 20 -3.71 -13.16 7.40
CA LYS A 20 -2.50 -13.92 7.04
C LYS A 20 -1.39 -13.60 8.04
N ASP A 21 -0.53 -14.58 8.35
CA ASP A 21 0.64 -14.36 9.21
C ASP A 21 1.66 -13.39 8.59
N ALA A 22 1.84 -13.46 7.27
CA ALA A 22 2.72 -12.58 6.51
C ALA A 22 2.30 -12.57 5.04
N ILE A 23 2.61 -11.47 4.36
CA ILE A 23 2.42 -11.32 2.93
C ILE A 23 3.68 -10.78 2.27
N ASP A 24 3.86 -11.11 1.01
CA ASP A 24 4.98 -10.62 0.20
C ASP A 24 4.56 -9.31 -0.49
N ALA A 25 5.42 -8.29 -0.36
CA ALA A 25 5.21 -6.99 -1.00
C ALA A 25 5.39 -7.05 -2.52
N ASP A 26 6.04 -8.09 -3.04
CA ASP A 26 6.25 -8.32 -4.48
C ASP A 26 5.12 -9.19 -5.09
N THR A 27 4.14 -9.61 -4.29
CA THR A 27 2.95 -10.33 -4.79
C THR A 27 1.84 -9.35 -5.18
N PRO A 28 1.18 -9.54 -6.33
CA PRO A 28 0.05 -8.72 -6.75
C PRO A 28 -1.10 -8.73 -5.75
N LEU A 29 -1.78 -7.60 -5.59
CA LEU A 29 -2.95 -7.44 -4.71
C LEU A 29 -4.00 -8.52 -4.96
N GLY A 30 -4.31 -8.82 -6.23
CA GLY A 30 -5.25 -9.88 -6.59
C GLY A 30 -4.83 -11.28 -6.09
N GLU A 31 -3.53 -11.58 -6.12
CA GLU A 31 -2.99 -12.85 -5.60
C GLU A 31 -2.90 -12.87 -4.06
N LEU A 32 -2.74 -11.70 -3.44
CA LEU A 32 -2.82 -11.55 -1.99
C LEU A 32 -4.24 -11.83 -1.46
N GLY A 33 -5.28 -11.77 -2.30
CA GLY A 33 -6.67 -11.85 -1.88
C GLY A 33 -7.27 -10.47 -1.57
N VAL A 34 -6.66 -9.42 -2.10
CA VAL A 34 -7.27 -8.09 -2.15
C VAL A 34 -8.25 -8.08 -3.33
N ASP A 35 -9.51 -7.90 -2.98
CA ASP A 35 -10.66 -7.80 -3.88
C ASP A 35 -11.19 -6.35 -3.90
N SER A 36 -12.11 -6.06 -4.82
CA SER A 36 -12.76 -4.74 -4.93
C SER A 36 -13.50 -4.27 -3.67
N LEU A 37 -13.77 -5.16 -2.71
CA LEU A 37 -14.39 -4.81 -1.42
C LEU A 37 -13.38 -4.38 -0.36
N ASN A 38 -12.22 -5.03 -0.29
CA ASN A 38 -11.20 -4.74 0.74
C ASN A 38 -10.10 -3.80 0.21
N VAL A 39 -10.06 -3.50 -1.10
CA VAL A 39 -9.15 -2.49 -1.67
C VAL A 39 -9.35 -1.12 -1.02
N VAL A 40 -10.58 -0.77 -0.62
CA VAL A 40 -10.87 0.47 0.10
C VAL A 40 -10.16 0.50 1.45
N GLU A 41 -10.10 -0.63 2.16
CA GLU A 41 -9.41 -0.73 3.45
C GLU A 41 -7.89 -0.65 3.26
N VAL A 42 -7.35 -1.24 2.20
CA VAL A 42 -5.94 -1.08 1.80
C VAL A 42 -5.58 0.38 1.54
N ILE A 43 -6.45 1.13 0.85
CA ILE A 43 -6.26 2.57 0.60
C ILE A 43 -6.23 3.34 1.92
N LEU A 44 -7.17 3.09 2.82
CA LEU A 44 -7.20 3.74 4.14
C LEU A 44 -5.95 3.43 4.97
N ILE A 45 -5.43 2.19 4.90
CA ILE A 45 -4.16 1.81 5.52
C ILE A 45 -3.01 2.63 4.94
N CYS A 46 -2.97 2.81 3.61
CA CYS A 46 -1.97 3.66 2.96
C CYS A 46 -2.06 5.11 3.44
N GLU A 47 -3.26 5.70 3.51
CA GLU A 47 -3.43 7.08 4.01
C GLU A 47 -2.93 7.26 5.45
N GLN A 48 -3.07 6.22 6.29
CA GLN A 48 -2.59 6.26 7.68
C GLN A 48 -1.07 6.15 7.79
N ILE A 49 -0.43 5.38 6.90
CA ILE A 49 1.02 5.14 6.91
C ILE A 49 1.77 6.28 6.19
N TYR A 50 1.18 6.79 5.11
CA TYR A 50 1.78 7.80 4.23
C TYR A 50 1.07 9.14 4.42
N THR A 51 1.19 9.71 5.62
CA THR A 51 0.56 10.99 5.99
C THR A 51 1.08 12.20 5.22
N ASP A 52 2.20 12.06 4.53
CA ASP A 52 2.83 13.11 3.71
C ASP A 52 2.31 13.12 2.27
N VAL A 53 1.46 12.17 1.88
CA VAL A 53 0.86 12.12 0.54
C VAL A 53 -0.35 13.05 0.48
N SER A 54 -0.26 14.07 -0.36
CA SER A 54 -1.32 15.09 -0.50
C SER A 54 -2.51 14.63 -1.37
N ASP A 55 -2.30 13.62 -2.23
CA ASP A 55 -3.33 13.09 -3.12
C ASP A 55 -3.20 11.56 -3.27
N PRO A 56 -3.74 10.79 -2.30
CA PRO A 56 -3.76 9.33 -2.37
C PRO A 56 -4.77 8.80 -3.40
N GLU A 57 -5.71 9.63 -3.87
CA GLU A 57 -6.68 9.25 -4.91
C GLU A 57 -6.07 9.25 -6.32
N ALA A 58 -4.93 9.94 -6.51
CA ALA A 58 -4.15 9.89 -7.76
C ALA A 58 -3.45 8.54 -7.99
N LEU A 59 -3.43 7.66 -7.00
CA LEU A 59 -2.76 6.36 -7.06
C LEU A 59 -3.58 5.39 -7.90
N ILE A 60 -2.89 4.66 -8.77
CA ILE A 60 -3.51 3.62 -9.59
C ILE A 60 -3.29 2.29 -8.90
N PHE A 61 -4.38 1.71 -8.38
CA PHE A 61 -4.42 0.36 -7.84
C PHE A 61 -5.19 -0.54 -8.80
N ASP A 62 -4.52 -1.56 -9.31
CA ASP A 62 -5.12 -2.64 -10.09
C ASP A 62 -4.81 -4.00 -9.45
N GLU A 63 -5.39 -5.07 -10.02
CA GLU A 63 -5.17 -6.44 -9.54
C GLU A 63 -3.71 -6.92 -9.66
N PHE A 64 -2.92 -6.27 -10.52
CA PHE A 64 -1.51 -6.57 -10.78
C PHE A 64 -0.54 -5.75 -9.93
N THR A 65 -1.04 -4.68 -9.30
CA THR A 65 -0.28 -3.77 -8.47
C THR A 65 0.20 -4.51 -7.24
N THR A 66 1.45 -4.32 -6.84
CA THR A 66 2.02 -4.92 -5.63
C THR A 66 2.11 -3.89 -4.51
N LEU A 67 2.24 -4.32 -3.24
CA LEU A 67 2.46 -3.37 -2.14
C LEU A 67 3.74 -2.55 -2.32
N ARG A 68 4.76 -3.12 -2.98
CA ARG A 68 5.97 -2.40 -3.34
C ARG A 68 5.70 -1.29 -4.36
N ASP A 69 4.85 -1.55 -5.36
CA ASP A 69 4.47 -0.54 -6.33
C ASP A 69 3.66 0.58 -5.68
N MET A 70 2.78 0.23 -4.72
CA MET A 70 2.03 1.21 -3.94
C MET A 70 2.96 2.10 -3.12
N ASP A 71 3.89 1.51 -2.38
CA ASP A 71 4.92 2.23 -1.61
C ASP A 71 5.71 3.18 -2.51
N ALA A 72 6.16 2.72 -3.68
CA ALA A 72 6.87 3.57 -4.63
C ALA A 72 6.00 4.75 -5.12
N GLN A 73 4.76 4.49 -5.56
CA GLN A 73 3.85 5.54 -6.02
C GLN A 73 3.53 6.55 -4.91
N LEU A 74 3.32 6.10 -3.67
CA LEU A 74 3.06 6.93 -2.51
C LEU A 74 4.27 7.80 -2.17
N LEU A 75 5.48 7.22 -2.18
CA LEU A 75 6.71 7.98 -1.94
C LEU A 75 6.93 9.03 -3.03
N GLU A 76 6.76 8.67 -4.31
CA GLU A 76 6.84 9.63 -5.42
C GLU A 76 5.80 10.76 -5.29
N ALA A 77 4.57 10.43 -4.89
CA ALA A 77 3.52 11.42 -4.65
C ALA A 77 3.82 12.35 -3.46
N SER A 78 4.54 11.86 -2.45
CA SER A 78 4.99 12.69 -1.31
C SER A 78 6.15 13.63 -1.67
N ASP A 79 7.07 13.19 -2.54
CA ASP A 79 8.28 13.95 -2.91
C ASP A 79 7.98 15.06 -3.94
N ASN A 80 6.89 14.92 -4.72
CA ASN A 80 6.52 15.86 -5.78
C ASN A 80 6.05 17.25 -5.28
N PHE A 81 6.11 17.51 -3.97
CA PHE A 81 5.80 18.80 -3.33
C PHE A 81 7.00 19.44 -2.58
N ALA A 82 8.23 18.92 -2.74
CA ALA A 82 9.45 19.50 -2.15
C ALA A 82 10.14 20.56 -3.02
#